data_AF-A0A382VAZ1-F1
#
_entry.id   AF-A0A382VAZ1-F1
#
_cell.length_a   1.000
_cell.length_b   1.000
_cell.length_c   1.000
_cell.angle_alpha   90.00
_cell.angle_beta   90.00
_cell.angle_gamma   90.00
#
_symmetry.space_group_name_H-M   'P 1'
#
loop_
_entity.id
_entity.type
_entity.pdbx_description
1 polymer ?
#
loop_
_entity_poly.entity_id
_entity_poly.type
_entity_poly.pdbx_seq_one_letter_code
_entity_poly.pdbx_strand_id
1 'polypeptide(L)'
;RRMNGSGIWRFRPDGERLDAYAVGMVNPWGLAFDYWGQSFGTDGAGGSGPHYVFPGAAFRTAVGAHRVLEGLIPGKPKNIAAEFVTGDHMPENWRGSLLANDFRANRTVRYELQEKGSGYTAKEVQTVLRSSHRSFRPVDIKMGPDGAVYVVDWYNPVIDHGEVDFHHPSRDKAHGRIWRLVAKGRPLLKREVIAGTKPSALLDLLRSPAQYNRVQARRELSKHEPAILLPMVKKWLGDLDKKDPDYEHHRLEGLWLVVAIRAAYPELAAEGLRSPSPQARAGAVR
;
A
#
# COMPACT_ATOMS: atom_id res chain seq x y z
N ARG A 1 -12.52 -5.37 -21.19
CA ARG A 1 -12.77 -6.29 -20.05
C ARG A 1 -13.95 -5.79 -19.24
N ARG A 2 -14.70 -6.65 -18.55
CA ARG A 2 -15.88 -6.26 -17.74
C ARG A 2 -15.75 -6.84 -16.34
N MET A 3 -15.97 -6.01 -15.31
CA MET A 3 -15.98 -6.43 -13.90
C MET A 3 -17.40 -6.71 -13.41
N ASN A 4 -18.42 -6.06 -14.02
CA ASN A 4 -19.84 -6.21 -13.70
C ASN A 4 -20.19 -6.04 -12.20
N GLY A 5 -19.35 -5.32 -11.47
CA GLY A 5 -19.43 -5.12 -10.04
C GLY A 5 -18.30 -4.24 -9.55
N SER A 6 -18.23 -4.11 -8.25
CA SER A 6 -17.15 -3.43 -7.54
C SER A 6 -15.85 -4.24 -7.57
N GLY A 7 -14.72 -3.57 -7.36
CA GLY A 7 -13.43 -4.22 -7.30
C GLY A 7 -12.27 -3.27 -7.50
N ILE A 8 -11.10 -3.85 -7.73
CA ILE A 8 -9.84 -3.14 -7.90
C ILE A 8 -9.35 -3.40 -9.31
N TRP A 9 -9.01 -2.33 -10.01
CA TRP A 9 -8.43 -2.40 -11.35
C TRP A 9 -6.91 -2.24 -11.28
N ARG A 10 -6.21 -2.96 -12.16
CA ARG A 10 -4.81 -2.72 -12.49
C ARG A 10 -4.75 -2.10 -13.88
N PHE A 11 -4.15 -0.92 -13.98
CA PHE A 11 -3.95 -0.22 -15.24
C PHE A 11 -2.47 -0.19 -15.62
N ARG A 12 -2.18 -0.53 -16.88
CA ARG A 12 -0.86 -0.43 -17.50
C ARG A 12 -0.88 0.70 -18.52
N PRO A 13 -0.21 1.84 -18.24
CA PRO A 13 -0.31 3.04 -19.08
C PRO A 13 0.39 2.90 -20.43
N ASP A 14 1.38 2.02 -20.56
CA ASP A 14 2.18 1.81 -21.76
C ASP A 14 1.41 1.20 -22.95
N GLY A 15 0.31 0.50 -22.68
CA GLY A 15 -0.56 -0.09 -23.71
C GLY A 15 -2.03 0.03 -23.36
N GLU A 16 -2.37 1.00 -22.50
CA GLU A 16 -3.71 1.28 -22.00
C GLU A 16 -4.47 0.02 -21.52
N ARG A 17 -3.73 -0.96 -21.00
CA ARG A 17 -4.29 -2.26 -20.65
C ARG A 17 -4.88 -2.19 -19.25
N LEU A 18 -6.19 -2.39 -19.18
CA LEU A 18 -6.95 -2.45 -17.94
C LEU A 18 -7.32 -3.91 -17.62
N ASP A 19 -6.86 -4.41 -16.47
CA ASP A 19 -7.12 -5.75 -15.95
C ASP A 19 -7.88 -5.68 -14.61
N ALA A 20 -8.88 -6.54 -14.39
CA ALA A 20 -9.44 -6.70 -13.06
C ALA A 20 -8.38 -7.36 -12.16
N TYR A 21 -8.01 -6.69 -11.07
CA TYR A 21 -7.05 -7.21 -10.09
C TYR A 21 -7.79 -8.05 -9.04
N ALA A 22 -8.85 -7.51 -8.47
CA ALA A 22 -9.73 -8.20 -7.55
C ALA A 22 -11.18 -7.72 -7.73
N VAL A 23 -12.16 -8.54 -7.36
CA VAL A 23 -13.58 -8.28 -7.63
C VAL A 23 -14.45 -8.52 -6.40
N GLY A 24 -15.54 -7.78 -6.26
CA GLY A 24 -16.61 -8.10 -5.32
C GLY A 24 -16.46 -7.60 -3.88
N MET A 25 -15.56 -6.65 -3.59
CA MET A 25 -15.64 -5.92 -2.30
C MET A 25 -16.87 -5.01 -2.33
N VAL A 26 -17.54 -4.73 -1.22
CA VAL A 26 -18.78 -3.93 -1.24
C VAL A 26 -18.50 -2.50 -1.69
N ASN A 27 -17.53 -1.83 -1.07
CA ASN A 27 -17.16 -0.44 -1.39
C ASN A 27 -15.64 -0.21 -1.16
N PRO A 28 -14.78 -0.72 -2.06
CA PRO A 28 -13.32 -0.70 -1.86
C PRO A 28 -12.73 0.71 -1.94
N TRP A 29 -12.15 1.20 -0.85
CA TRP A 29 -11.66 2.60 -0.72
C TRP A 29 -10.16 2.69 -0.37
N GLY A 30 -9.48 1.57 -0.22
CA GLY A 30 -8.05 1.55 0.09
C GLY A 30 -7.39 0.32 -0.49
N LEU A 31 -6.14 0.49 -0.91
CA LEU A 31 -5.23 -0.56 -1.35
C LEU A 31 -3.83 -0.16 -0.93
N ALA A 32 -3.14 -1.04 -0.22
CA ALA A 32 -1.73 -0.87 0.14
C ALA A 32 -0.96 -2.15 -0.12
N PHE A 33 0.36 -2.00 -0.26
CA PHE A 33 1.29 -3.09 -0.43
C PHE A 33 2.26 -3.08 0.75
N ASP A 34 2.48 -4.24 1.35
CA ASP A 34 3.47 -4.39 2.42
C ASP A 34 4.90 -4.35 1.85
N TYR A 35 5.89 -4.54 2.73
CA TYR A 35 7.30 -4.56 2.36
C TYR A 35 7.59 -5.53 1.21
N TRP A 36 6.94 -6.71 1.20
CA TRP A 36 7.15 -7.76 0.21
C TRP A 36 6.18 -7.72 -0.99
N GLY A 37 5.36 -6.68 -1.10
CA GLY A 37 4.41 -6.52 -2.21
C GLY A 37 3.13 -7.35 -2.07
N GLN A 38 2.81 -7.86 -0.88
CA GLN A 38 1.50 -8.43 -0.55
C GLN A 38 0.49 -7.28 -0.48
N SER A 39 -0.67 -7.44 -1.12
CA SER A 39 -1.66 -6.36 -1.18
C SER A 39 -2.82 -6.57 -0.22
N PHE A 40 -3.23 -5.47 0.39
CA PHE A 40 -4.33 -5.45 1.35
C PHE A 40 -5.27 -4.30 1.01
N GLY A 41 -6.56 -4.60 1.00
CA GLY A 41 -7.62 -3.66 0.67
C GLY A 41 -8.50 -3.32 1.86
N THR A 42 -9.15 -2.17 1.82
CA THR A 42 -10.16 -1.78 2.81
C THR A 42 -11.50 -1.54 2.15
N ASP A 43 -12.56 -1.92 2.86
CA ASP A 43 -13.93 -1.87 2.37
C ASP A 43 -14.80 -0.97 3.27
N GLY A 44 -15.21 0.17 2.71
CA GLY A 44 -16.04 1.18 3.38
C GLY A 44 -17.48 0.74 3.62
N ALA A 45 -17.88 -0.46 3.19
CA ALA A 45 -19.21 -1.00 3.43
C ALA A 45 -19.24 -2.51 3.80
N GLY A 46 -18.11 -3.22 3.74
CA GLY A 46 -18.03 -4.68 3.96
C GLY A 46 -18.20 -5.16 5.40
N GLY A 47 -17.75 -4.36 6.39
CA GLY A 47 -17.89 -4.68 7.83
C GLY A 47 -16.99 -5.82 8.33
N SER A 48 -15.86 -6.05 7.67
CA SER A 48 -14.94 -7.18 7.91
C SER A 48 -13.47 -6.73 8.03
N GLY A 49 -13.23 -5.44 8.29
CA GLY A 49 -11.88 -4.87 8.41
C GLY A 49 -11.08 -4.91 7.10
N PRO A 50 -9.74 -5.02 7.17
CA PRO A 50 -8.89 -5.19 6.00
C PRO A 50 -9.14 -6.53 5.29
N HIS A 51 -8.85 -6.59 4.01
CA HIS A 51 -8.91 -7.79 3.18
C HIS A 51 -7.52 -8.13 2.67
N TYR A 52 -7.14 -9.40 2.67
CA TYR A 52 -5.99 -9.85 1.88
C TYR A 52 -6.40 -9.94 0.41
N VAL A 53 -5.65 -9.28 -0.47
CA VAL A 53 -6.00 -9.12 -1.89
C VAL A 53 -4.86 -9.67 -2.75
N PHE A 54 -5.23 -10.30 -3.87
CA PHE A 54 -4.30 -10.80 -4.86
C PHE A 54 -5.00 -10.92 -6.22
N PRO A 55 -4.26 -11.04 -7.33
CA PRO A 55 -4.86 -11.23 -8.65
C PRO A 55 -5.88 -12.37 -8.67
N GLY A 56 -7.12 -12.07 -9.07
CA GLY A 56 -8.20 -13.05 -9.14
C GLY A 56 -8.96 -13.29 -7.82
N ALA A 57 -8.61 -12.58 -6.74
CA ALA A 57 -9.39 -12.61 -5.51
C ALA A 57 -10.82 -12.11 -5.76
N ALA A 58 -11.80 -12.87 -5.26
CA ALA A 58 -13.22 -12.55 -5.33
C ALA A 58 -13.80 -12.43 -3.92
N PHE A 59 -14.66 -11.44 -3.70
CA PHE A 59 -15.29 -11.15 -2.41
C PHE A 59 -16.82 -11.12 -2.55
N ARG A 60 -17.52 -10.83 -1.45
CA ARG A 60 -18.98 -10.97 -1.26
C ARG A 60 -19.85 -10.58 -2.46
N THR A 61 -19.56 -9.47 -3.14
CA THR A 61 -20.39 -8.93 -4.24
C THR A 61 -19.87 -9.30 -5.63
N ALA A 62 -18.95 -10.27 -5.72
CA ALA A 62 -18.38 -10.69 -7.00
C ALA A 62 -19.44 -11.39 -7.86
N VAL A 63 -19.67 -10.87 -9.05
CA VAL A 63 -20.62 -11.46 -10.00
C VAL A 63 -19.99 -12.69 -10.66
N GLY A 64 -20.66 -13.84 -10.54
CA GLY A 64 -20.26 -15.10 -11.18
C GLY A 64 -19.12 -15.85 -10.50
N ALA A 65 -18.68 -15.44 -9.30
CA ALA A 65 -17.64 -16.14 -8.57
C ALA A 65 -18.22 -17.37 -7.83
N HIS A 66 -17.62 -18.55 -8.05
CA HIS A 66 -18.02 -19.78 -7.35
C HIS A 66 -17.62 -19.79 -5.86
N ARG A 67 -16.57 -19.05 -5.51
CA ARG A 67 -16.06 -18.92 -4.14
C ARG A 67 -15.66 -17.48 -3.90
N VAL A 68 -15.92 -17.02 -2.69
CA VAL A 68 -15.59 -15.66 -2.25
C VAL A 68 -14.80 -15.73 -0.95
N LEU A 69 -13.97 -14.71 -0.74
CA LEU A 69 -13.22 -14.47 0.48
C LEU A 69 -13.96 -13.48 1.37
N GLU A 70 -13.68 -13.54 2.67
CA GLU A 70 -14.13 -12.55 3.64
C GLU A 70 -12.97 -11.62 4.04
N GLY A 71 -13.31 -10.51 4.71
CA GLY A 71 -12.29 -9.68 5.34
C GLY A 71 -11.68 -10.38 6.56
N LEU A 72 -10.52 -9.90 6.97
CA LEU A 72 -9.67 -10.56 7.96
C LEU A 72 -10.19 -10.45 9.40
N ILE A 73 -11.14 -9.55 9.67
CA ILE A 73 -11.73 -9.39 11.00
C ILE A 73 -13.25 -9.17 10.91
N PRO A 74 -14.05 -10.24 11.01
CA PRO A 74 -15.52 -10.12 11.03
C PRO A 74 -16.03 -9.17 12.12
N GLY A 75 -17.03 -8.35 11.81
CA GLY A 75 -17.66 -7.43 12.76
C GLY A 75 -16.84 -6.18 13.09
N LYS A 76 -15.72 -5.96 12.40
CA LYS A 76 -14.88 -4.76 12.52
C LYS A 76 -15.25 -3.68 11.49
N PRO A 77 -14.84 -2.42 11.72
CA PRO A 77 -15.48 -1.28 11.07
C PRO A 77 -15.29 -1.26 9.55
N LYS A 78 -16.10 -0.39 8.96
CA LYS A 78 -16.01 0.04 7.57
C LYS A 78 -14.74 0.87 7.40
N ASN A 79 -13.64 0.20 7.02
CA ASN A 79 -12.36 0.85 6.85
C ASN A 79 -12.27 1.53 5.50
N ILE A 80 -11.63 2.70 5.49
CA ILE A 80 -11.21 3.41 4.29
C ILE A 80 -9.74 3.79 4.44
N ALA A 81 -9.06 4.03 3.31
CA ALA A 81 -7.61 4.17 3.26
C ALA A 81 -6.86 2.91 3.73
N ALA A 82 -5.67 2.73 3.18
CA ALA A 82 -4.75 1.67 3.57
C ALA A 82 -3.33 2.21 3.43
N GLU A 83 -2.51 2.08 4.47
CA GLU A 83 -1.11 2.47 4.44
C GLU A 83 -0.29 1.59 5.37
N PHE A 84 0.83 1.05 4.88
CA PHE A 84 1.76 0.31 5.73
C PHE A 84 2.77 1.25 6.38
N VAL A 85 3.02 1.05 7.67
CA VAL A 85 4.06 1.79 8.38
C VAL A 85 5.43 1.21 8.03
N THR A 86 6.32 2.05 7.51
CA THR A 86 7.67 1.67 7.06
C THR A 86 8.72 2.67 7.52
N GLY A 87 10.00 2.37 7.31
CA GLY A 87 11.11 3.22 7.75
C GLY A 87 11.35 3.20 9.27
N ASP A 88 12.15 4.15 9.75
CA ASP A 88 12.70 4.15 11.11
C ASP A 88 12.14 5.26 12.03
N HIS A 89 11.28 6.14 11.51
CA HIS A 89 10.74 7.24 12.32
C HIS A 89 9.64 6.77 13.30
N MET A 90 8.64 6.03 12.82
CA MET A 90 7.57 5.48 13.68
C MET A 90 8.12 4.46 14.69
N PRO A 91 7.40 4.18 15.80
CA PRO A 91 7.80 3.14 16.75
C PRO A 91 8.07 1.80 16.06
N GLU A 92 9.07 1.07 16.52
CA GLU A 92 9.51 -0.17 15.87
C GLU A 92 8.39 -1.22 15.77
N ASN A 93 7.56 -1.35 16.81
CA ASN A 93 6.40 -2.23 16.83
C ASN A 93 5.27 -1.82 15.87
N TRP A 94 5.34 -0.65 15.24
CA TRP A 94 4.41 -0.27 14.17
C TRP A 94 4.88 -0.76 12.80
N ARG A 95 6.19 -1.03 12.60
CA ARG A 95 6.72 -1.42 11.29
C ARG A 95 5.99 -2.66 10.77
N GLY A 96 5.54 -2.62 9.52
CA GLY A 96 4.75 -3.69 8.91
C GLY A 96 3.29 -3.74 9.35
N SER A 97 2.85 -2.86 10.26
CA SER A 97 1.43 -2.71 10.59
C SER A 97 0.70 -1.97 9.48
N LEU A 98 -0.57 -2.32 9.28
CA LEU A 98 -1.48 -1.62 8.40
C LEU A 98 -2.26 -0.55 9.18
N LEU A 99 -2.29 0.67 8.68
CA LEU A 99 -3.17 1.74 9.15
C LEU A 99 -4.39 1.85 8.23
N ALA A 100 -5.56 2.08 8.82
CA ALA A 100 -6.78 2.41 8.11
C ALA A 100 -7.67 3.33 8.95
N ASN A 101 -8.57 4.05 8.28
CA ASN A 101 -9.49 4.98 8.90
C ASN A 101 -10.87 4.35 9.10
N ASP A 102 -11.43 4.59 10.28
CA ASP A 102 -12.82 4.32 10.61
C ASP A 102 -13.55 5.68 10.67
N PHE A 103 -13.94 6.15 9.49
CA PHE A 103 -14.48 7.50 9.30
C PHE A 103 -15.79 7.72 10.05
N ARG A 104 -16.59 6.67 10.26
CA ARG A 104 -17.84 6.73 11.04
C ARG A 104 -17.55 6.92 12.52
N ALA A 105 -16.51 6.26 13.05
CA ALA A 105 -16.11 6.37 14.44
C ALA A 105 -15.05 7.47 14.71
N ASN A 106 -14.80 8.37 13.75
CA ASN A 106 -13.91 9.53 13.93
C ASN A 106 -12.50 9.12 14.40
N ARG A 107 -11.92 8.05 13.84
CA ARG A 107 -10.62 7.51 14.27
C ARG A 107 -9.79 6.86 13.17
N THR A 108 -8.49 6.74 13.43
CA THR A 108 -7.53 5.95 12.66
C THR A 108 -7.05 4.79 13.53
N VAL A 109 -6.98 3.60 12.96
CA VAL A 109 -6.68 2.35 13.67
C VAL A 109 -5.49 1.63 13.05
N ARG A 110 -4.71 0.95 13.89
CA ARG A 110 -3.57 0.12 13.52
C ARG A 110 -3.93 -1.36 13.62
N TYR A 111 -3.57 -2.11 12.59
CA TYR A 111 -3.72 -3.55 12.50
C TYR A 111 -2.36 -4.23 12.40
N GLU A 112 -2.19 -5.30 13.18
CA GLU A 112 -1.09 -6.25 12.99
C GLU A 112 -1.57 -7.39 12.10
N LEU A 113 -0.76 -7.75 11.11
CA LEU A 113 -1.03 -8.82 10.16
C LEU A 113 -0.10 -10.00 10.46
N GLN A 114 -0.62 -11.21 10.38
CA GLN A 114 0.15 -12.43 10.60
C GLN A 114 -0.18 -13.45 9.51
N GLU A 115 0.85 -14.08 8.95
CA GLU A 115 0.69 -15.18 7.99
C GLU A 115 0.02 -16.38 8.67
N LYS A 116 -0.97 -16.97 7.99
CA LYS A 116 -1.65 -18.19 8.44
C LYS A 116 -2.03 -19.05 7.24
N GLY A 117 -1.36 -20.19 7.08
CA GLY A 117 -1.53 -21.05 5.92
C GLY A 117 -1.17 -20.30 4.63
N SER A 118 -2.08 -20.27 3.66
CA SER A 118 -1.89 -19.56 2.37
C SER A 118 -2.44 -18.13 2.37
N GLY A 119 -2.72 -17.56 3.54
CA GLY A 119 -3.28 -16.22 3.68
C GLY A 119 -2.81 -15.52 4.96
N TYR A 120 -3.66 -14.63 5.46
CA TYR A 120 -3.35 -13.78 6.61
C TYR A 120 -4.48 -13.80 7.63
N THR A 121 -4.12 -13.50 8.87
CA THR A 121 -5.04 -13.01 9.91
C THR A 121 -4.66 -11.58 10.28
N ALA A 122 -5.63 -10.83 10.79
CA ALA A 122 -5.40 -9.46 11.25
C ALA A 122 -5.93 -9.25 12.67
N LYS A 123 -5.30 -8.35 13.42
CA LYS A 123 -5.76 -7.92 14.74
C LYS A 123 -5.76 -6.40 14.82
N GLU A 124 -6.88 -5.79 15.18
CA GLU A 124 -6.92 -4.38 15.58
C GLU A 124 -6.20 -4.24 16.92
N VAL A 125 -5.12 -3.46 16.97
CA VAL A 125 -4.25 -3.39 18.15
C VAL A 125 -4.22 -2.02 18.80
N GLN A 126 -4.55 -0.95 18.06
CA GLN A 126 -4.48 0.40 18.60
C GLN A 126 -5.36 1.38 17.81
N THR A 127 -6.04 2.29 18.51
CA THR A 127 -6.53 3.54 17.91
C THR A 127 -5.42 4.58 18.04
N VAL A 128 -4.88 5.06 16.90
CA VAL A 128 -3.68 5.92 16.84
C VAL A 128 -4.00 7.40 16.74
N LEU A 129 -5.19 7.73 16.23
CA LEU A 129 -5.73 9.08 16.17
C LEU A 129 -7.25 8.99 16.39
N ARG A 130 -7.79 9.87 17.23
CA ARG A 130 -9.24 9.95 17.50
C ARG A 130 -9.63 11.39 17.81
N SER A 131 -10.83 11.77 17.40
CA SER A 131 -11.45 13.01 17.84
C SER A 131 -12.86 12.75 18.35
N SER A 132 -13.28 13.49 19.36
CA SER A 132 -14.69 13.58 19.77
C SER A 132 -15.49 14.55 18.88
N HIS A 133 -14.82 15.39 18.07
CA HIS A 133 -15.48 16.33 17.19
C HIS A 133 -16.09 15.62 16.00
N ARG A 134 -17.42 15.67 15.87
CA ARG A 134 -18.18 14.91 14.86
C ARG A 134 -17.71 15.16 13.42
N SER A 135 -17.25 16.37 13.11
CA SER A 135 -16.73 16.70 11.77
C SER A 135 -15.38 16.07 11.44
N PHE A 136 -14.63 15.51 12.39
CA PHE A 136 -13.34 14.85 12.08
C PHE A 136 -13.57 13.54 11.30
N ARG A 137 -13.42 13.56 9.98
CA ARG A 137 -13.62 12.43 9.08
C ARG A 137 -12.30 12.09 8.41
N PRO A 138 -11.47 11.21 9.00
CA PRO A 138 -10.23 10.81 8.37
C PRO A 138 -10.55 9.93 7.15
N VAL A 139 -10.00 10.28 5.97
CA VAL A 139 -10.35 9.67 4.68
C VAL A 139 -9.18 9.06 3.91
N ASP A 140 -7.96 9.56 4.11
CA ASP A 140 -6.75 8.94 3.54
C ASP A 140 -5.58 8.95 4.54
N ILE A 141 -4.60 8.08 4.31
CA ILE A 141 -3.39 7.92 5.11
C ILE A 141 -2.20 7.73 4.16
N LYS A 142 -1.10 8.44 4.38
CA LYS A 142 0.17 8.22 3.66
C LYS A 142 1.38 8.38 4.58
N MET A 143 2.41 7.55 4.37
CA MET A 143 3.74 7.82 4.90
C MET A 143 4.43 8.91 4.08
N GLY A 144 4.97 9.93 4.74
CA GLY A 144 5.73 11.00 4.11
C GLY A 144 7.22 10.67 3.91
N PRO A 145 7.94 11.50 3.14
CA PRO A 145 9.39 11.36 2.92
C PRO A 145 10.24 11.53 4.20
N ASP A 146 9.66 12.12 5.23
CA ASP A 146 10.25 12.32 6.55
C ASP A 146 9.95 11.16 7.52
N GLY A 147 9.24 10.12 7.06
CA GLY A 147 8.83 8.98 7.86
C GLY A 147 7.62 9.24 8.76
N ALA A 148 7.02 10.44 8.70
CA ALA A 148 5.80 10.75 9.45
C ALA A 148 4.57 10.12 8.77
N VAL A 149 3.52 9.87 9.56
CA VAL A 149 2.21 9.44 9.02
C VAL A 149 1.34 10.68 8.83
N TYR A 150 0.77 10.83 7.64
CA TYR A 150 -0.15 11.91 7.30
C TYR A 150 -1.55 11.36 7.16
N VAL A 151 -2.52 11.97 7.86
CA VAL A 151 -3.94 11.63 7.77
C VAL A 151 -4.72 12.82 7.24
N VAL A 152 -5.42 12.62 6.12
CA VAL A 152 -6.30 13.63 5.55
C VAL A 152 -7.66 13.52 6.21
N ASP A 153 -8.17 14.64 6.72
CA ASP A 153 -9.48 14.79 7.32
C ASP A 153 -10.37 15.66 6.43
N TRP A 154 -11.47 15.06 5.96
CA TRP A 154 -12.46 15.71 5.09
C TRP A 154 -13.28 16.79 5.81
N TYR A 155 -13.27 16.83 7.15
CA TYR A 155 -13.95 17.83 7.96
C TYR A 155 -15.47 17.97 7.70
N ASN A 156 -16.21 16.86 7.61
CA ASN A 156 -17.65 16.92 7.31
C ASN A 156 -18.52 16.18 8.35
N PRO A 157 -19.45 16.85 9.06
CA PRO A 157 -20.31 16.17 10.02
C PRO A 157 -21.36 15.27 9.36
N VAL A 158 -21.72 15.54 8.08
CA VAL A 158 -22.73 14.80 7.31
C VAL A 158 -22.04 13.81 6.38
N ILE A 159 -22.32 12.52 6.56
CA ILE A 159 -21.71 11.39 5.83
C ILE A 159 -22.79 10.41 5.39
N ASP A 160 -23.43 10.69 4.25
CA ASP A 160 -24.62 9.98 3.78
C ASP A 160 -24.64 9.88 2.23
N HIS A 161 -25.69 9.25 1.69
CA HIS A 161 -25.93 9.07 0.26
C HIS A 161 -27.07 9.99 -0.27
N GLY A 162 -27.31 11.13 0.39
CA GLY A 162 -28.36 12.08 0.04
C GLY A 162 -29.58 12.10 0.98
N GLU A 163 -29.53 11.39 2.12
CA GLU A 163 -30.57 11.42 3.15
C GLU A 163 -30.71 12.80 3.81
N VAL A 164 -29.60 13.54 3.94
CA VAL A 164 -29.60 14.97 4.25
C VAL A 164 -29.41 15.75 2.96
N ASP A 165 -30.13 16.86 2.80
CA ASP A 165 -30.06 17.72 1.63
C ASP A 165 -28.61 18.15 1.26
N PHE A 166 -28.27 18.19 -0.03
CA PHE A 166 -26.92 18.53 -0.51
C PHE A 166 -26.52 20.00 -0.28
N HIS A 167 -27.50 20.87 0.00
CA HIS A 167 -27.33 22.27 0.38
C HIS A 167 -27.44 22.50 1.90
N HIS A 168 -27.61 21.44 2.70
CA HIS A 168 -27.72 21.57 4.14
C HIS A 168 -26.51 22.34 4.74
N PRO A 169 -26.73 23.36 5.59
CA PRO A 169 -25.68 24.28 6.03
C PRO A 169 -24.56 23.61 6.84
N SER A 170 -24.82 22.44 7.45
CA SER A 170 -23.78 21.66 8.14
C SER A 170 -22.81 20.92 7.20
N ARG A 171 -23.07 20.84 5.89
CA ARG A 171 -22.11 20.26 4.95
C ARG A 171 -20.99 21.27 4.73
N ASP A 172 -19.83 20.99 5.28
CA ASP A 172 -18.65 21.83 5.05
C ASP A 172 -18.15 21.62 3.60
N LYS A 173 -17.86 22.73 2.93
CA LYS A 173 -17.40 22.79 1.53
C LYS A 173 -16.09 23.57 1.38
N ALA A 174 -15.51 24.06 2.48
CA ALA A 174 -14.42 25.02 2.47
C ALA A 174 -13.20 24.55 3.27
N HIS A 175 -13.39 23.63 4.23
CA HIS A 175 -12.35 23.22 5.16
C HIS A 175 -11.98 21.75 4.99
N GLY A 176 -10.73 21.47 5.33
CA GLY A 176 -10.16 20.15 5.48
C GLY A 176 -8.92 20.28 6.38
N ARG A 177 -8.42 19.16 6.91
CA ARG A 177 -7.21 19.18 7.74
C ARG A 177 -6.26 18.07 7.31
N ILE A 178 -4.97 18.31 7.47
CA ILE A 178 -3.94 17.28 7.36
C ILE A 178 -3.27 17.15 8.71
N TRP A 179 -3.36 15.96 9.30
CA TRP A 179 -2.71 15.63 10.56
C TRP A 179 -1.38 14.96 10.26
N ARG A 180 -0.29 15.48 10.83
CA ARG A 180 1.04 14.87 10.76
C ARG A 180 1.35 14.22 12.11
N LEU A 181 1.43 12.91 12.13
CA LEU A 181 1.76 12.11 13.31
C LEU A 181 3.26 11.85 13.30
N VAL A 182 3.92 12.24 14.39
CA VAL A 182 5.36 12.08 14.61
C VAL A 182 5.60 11.31 15.91
N ALA A 183 6.59 10.41 15.89
CA ALA A 183 7.02 9.72 17.10
C ALA A 183 7.83 10.68 17.98
N LYS A 184 7.44 10.84 19.25
CA LYS A 184 8.19 11.67 20.20
C LYS A 184 9.56 11.06 20.46
N GLY A 185 10.58 11.91 20.57
CA GLY A 185 11.94 11.49 20.91
C GLY A 185 12.66 10.68 19.83
N ARG A 186 12.13 10.61 18.60
CA ARG A 186 12.78 9.93 17.46
C ARG A 186 13.06 10.95 16.36
N PRO A 187 14.24 10.93 15.71
CA PRO A 187 14.53 11.80 14.59
C PRO A 187 13.60 11.49 13.40
N LEU A 188 13.27 12.52 12.64
CA LEU A 188 12.64 12.35 11.33
C LEU A 188 13.66 11.79 10.34
N LEU A 189 13.17 11.11 9.30
CA LEU A 189 14.03 10.70 8.20
C LEU A 189 14.48 11.94 7.42
N LYS A 190 15.75 11.91 6.97
CA LYS A 190 16.24 12.89 6.01
C LYS A 190 15.49 12.69 4.70
N ARG A 191 14.93 13.77 4.16
CA ARG A 191 14.26 13.73 2.86
C ARG A 191 15.30 13.56 1.75
N GLU A 192 15.14 12.49 0.99
CA GLU A 192 15.96 12.23 -0.20
C GLU A 192 15.56 13.12 -1.38
N VAL A 193 16.56 13.55 -2.16
CA VAL A 193 16.35 14.24 -3.44
C VAL A 193 16.27 13.17 -4.52
N ILE A 194 15.10 13.02 -5.15
CA ILE A 194 14.84 11.95 -6.10
C ILE A 194 14.80 12.47 -7.54
N ALA A 195 14.00 13.52 -7.77
CA ALA A 195 13.85 14.09 -9.11
C ALA A 195 15.18 14.63 -9.63
N GLY A 196 15.58 14.17 -10.83
CA GLY A 196 16.83 14.58 -11.46
C GLY A 196 18.12 14.01 -10.83
N THR A 197 18.01 13.12 -9.85
CA THR A 197 19.15 12.41 -9.26
C THR A 197 19.70 11.36 -10.22
N LYS A 198 21.03 11.15 -10.20
CA LYS A 198 21.69 10.15 -11.05
C LYS A 198 21.14 8.74 -10.79
N PRO A 199 20.94 7.90 -11.83
CA PRO A 199 20.38 6.56 -11.66
C PRO A 199 21.11 5.66 -10.65
N SER A 200 22.44 5.76 -10.55
CA SER A 200 23.20 4.97 -9.57
C SER A 200 22.80 5.26 -8.12
N ALA A 201 22.60 6.53 -7.77
CA ALA A 201 22.15 6.92 -6.44
C ALA A 201 20.68 6.55 -6.20
N LEU A 202 19.85 6.57 -7.25
CA LEU A 202 18.46 6.11 -7.15
C LEU A 202 18.35 4.59 -6.92
N LEU A 203 19.26 3.80 -7.51
CA LEU A 203 19.32 2.36 -7.25
C LEU A 203 19.64 2.06 -5.78
N ASP A 204 20.51 2.85 -5.15
CA ASP A 204 20.79 2.71 -3.72
C ASP A 204 19.55 2.96 -2.84
N LEU A 205 18.66 3.87 -3.26
CA LEU A 205 17.40 4.12 -2.54
C LEU A 205 16.42 2.94 -2.58
N LEU A 206 16.60 1.96 -3.47
CA LEU A 206 15.81 0.72 -3.46
C LEU A 206 16.10 -0.15 -2.23
N ARG A 207 17.19 0.12 -1.50
CA ARG A 207 17.52 -0.50 -0.21
C ARG A 207 16.94 0.23 0.99
N SER A 208 16.27 1.35 0.78
CA SER A 208 15.77 2.17 1.88
C SER A 208 14.71 1.42 2.69
N PRO A 209 14.74 1.46 4.03
CA PRO A 209 13.67 0.88 4.84
C PRO A 209 12.33 1.64 4.68
N ALA A 210 12.38 2.89 4.21
CA ALA A 210 11.19 3.69 3.91
C ALA A 210 10.64 3.37 2.52
N GLN A 211 9.40 2.88 2.46
CA GLN A 211 8.74 2.54 1.20
C GLN A 211 8.56 3.74 0.27
N TYR A 212 8.37 4.93 0.84
CA TYR A 212 8.32 6.18 0.07
C TYR A 212 9.55 6.32 -0.84
N ASN A 213 10.75 6.13 -0.28
CA ASN A 213 12.00 6.29 -1.03
C ASN A 213 12.12 5.25 -2.15
N ARG A 214 11.84 3.97 -1.85
CA ARG A 214 11.88 2.89 -2.85
C ARG A 214 10.89 3.14 -4.00
N VAL A 215 9.65 3.48 -3.67
CA VAL A 215 8.59 3.71 -4.66
C VAL A 215 8.90 4.93 -5.53
N GLN A 216 9.30 6.05 -4.93
CA GLN A 216 9.62 7.26 -5.72
C GLN A 216 10.89 7.07 -6.55
N ALA A 217 11.92 6.41 -6.03
CA ALA A 217 13.13 6.08 -6.79
C ALA A 217 12.80 5.17 -7.99
N ARG A 218 11.98 4.12 -7.79
CA ARG A 218 11.54 3.25 -8.89
C ARG A 218 10.72 4.01 -9.94
N ARG A 219 9.82 4.91 -9.52
CA ARG A 219 9.07 5.77 -10.44
C ARG A 219 9.99 6.67 -11.26
N GLU A 220 11.00 7.26 -10.64
CA GLU A 220 11.98 8.09 -11.36
C GLU A 220 12.82 7.26 -12.32
N LEU A 221 13.36 6.12 -11.88
CA LEU A 221 14.11 5.18 -12.71
C LEU A 221 13.29 4.67 -13.91
N SER A 222 11.99 4.43 -13.73
CA SER A 222 11.11 3.96 -14.83
C SER A 222 10.95 4.91 -16.01
N LYS A 223 11.43 6.16 -15.89
CA LYS A 223 11.44 7.14 -16.99
C LYS A 223 12.60 6.95 -17.95
N HIS A 224 13.60 6.15 -17.59
CA HIS A 224 14.79 5.94 -18.41
C HIS A 224 14.65 4.74 -19.35
N GLU A 225 15.41 4.78 -20.44
CA GLU A 225 15.42 3.71 -21.44
C GLU A 225 15.93 2.37 -20.85
N PRO A 226 15.30 1.24 -21.17
CA PRO A 226 15.65 -0.05 -20.59
C PRO A 226 17.08 -0.47 -20.96
N ALA A 227 17.52 -0.14 -22.17
CA ALA A 227 18.86 -0.43 -22.68
C ALA A 227 19.96 0.27 -21.86
N ILE A 228 19.66 1.41 -21.24
CA ILE A 228 20.60 2.16 -20.39
C ILE A 228 20.57 1.61 -18.96
N LEU A 229 19.38 1.39 -18.41
CA LEU A 229 19.26 1.00 -17.00
C LEU A 229 19.54 -0.47 -16.72
N LEU A 230 19.19 -1.39 -17.61
CA LEU A 230 19.33 -2.82 -17.32
C LEU A 230 20.78 -3.23 -16.98
N PRO A 231 21.84 -2.76 -17.67
CA PRO A 231 23.22 -3.02 -17.26
C PRO A 231 23.54 -2.48 -15.85
N MET A 232 23.02 -1.30 -15.50
CA MET A 232 23.22 -0.72 -14.17
C MET A 232 22.51 -1.53 -13.08
N VAL A 233 21.28 -2.00 -13.34
CA VAL A 233 20.53 -2.86 -12.43
C VAL A 233 21.24 -4.19 -12.23
N LYS A 234 21.75 -4.82 -13.30
CA LYS A 234 22.53 -6.06 -13.22
C LYS A 234 23.77 -5.90 -12.36
N LYS A 235 24.51 -4.80 -12.55
CA LYS A 235 25.67 -4.48 -11.73
C LYS A 235 25.28 -4.30 -10.27
N TRP A 236 24.28 -3.46 -10.00
CA TRP A 236 23.79 -3.20 -8.64
C TRP A 236 23.35 -4.48 -7.93
N LEU A 237 22.63 -5.38 -8.61
CA LEU A 237 22.24 -6.70 -8.08
C LEU A 237 23.46 -7.59 -7.77
N GLY A 238 24.49 -7.55 -8.61
CA GLY A 238 25.75 -8.29 -8.40
C GLY A 238 26.58 -7.76 -7.23
N ASP A 239 26.45 -6.47 -6.94
CA ASP A 239 27.16 -5.78 -5.85
C ASP A 239 26.42 -5.90 -4.49
N LEU A 240 25.23 -6.50 -4.44
CA LEU A 240 24.48 -6.72 -3.18
C LEU A 240 25.21 -7.70 -2.25
N ASP A 241 25.29 -7.36 -0.97
CA ASP A 241 25.84 -8.25 0.06
C ASP A 241 24.88 -9.43 0.33
N LYS A 242 25.31 -10.65 0.00
CA LYS A 242 24.56 -11.88 0.23
C LYS A 242 24.32 -12.20 1.71
N LYS A 243 25.05 -11.54 2.62
CA LYS A 243 24.90 -11.69 4.07
C LYS A 243 23.90 -10.68 4.67
N ASP A 244 23.45 -9.71 3.89
CA ASP A 244 22.44 -8.75 4.32
C ASP A 244 21.13 -9.50 4.63
N PRO A 245 20.51 -9.33 5.81
CA PRO A 245 19.23 -9.98 6.13
C PRO A 245 18.11 -9.61 5.14
N ASP A 246 18.18 -8.45 4.50
CA ASP A 246 17.21 -7.97 3.51
C ASP A 246 17.63 -8.30 2.06
N TYR A 247 18.68 -9.12 1.85
CA TYR A 247 19.20 -9.47 0.52
C TYR A 247 18.12 -9.91 -0.47
N GLU A 248 17.22 -10.80 -0.06
CA GLU A 248 16.14 -11.29 -0.92
C GLU A 248 15.10 -10.20 -1.25
N HIS A 249 14.90 -9.24 -0.35
CA HIS A 249 14.04 -8.10 -0.62
C HIS A 249 14.69 -7.15 -1.62
N HIS A 250 15.98 -6.84 -1.45
CA HIS A 250 16.73 -6.01 -2.40
C HIS A 250 16.71 -6.58 -3.82
N ARG A 251 16.82 -7.91 -3.96
CA ARG A 251 16.67 -8.58 -5.25
C ARG A 251 15.27 -8.44 -5.83
N LEU A 252 14.24 -8.54 -4.99
CA LEU A 252 12.85 -8.35 -5.39
C LEU A 252 12.57 -6.91 -5.85
N GLU A 253 13.14 -5.91 -5.17
CA GLU A 253 13.11 -4.50 -5.60
C GLU A 253 13.73 -4.30 -6.99
N GLY A 254 14.87 -4.97 -7.25
CA GLY A 254 15.49 -5.01 -8.57
C GLY A 254 14.58 -5.67 -9.63
N LEU A 255 13.93 -6.79 -9.30
CA LEU A 255 12.98 -7.46 -10.19
C LEU A 255 11.79 -6.55 -10.53
N TRP A 256 11.20 -5.89 -9.53
CA TRP A 256 10.10 -4.95 -9.77
C TRP A 256 10.54 -3.74 -10.59
N LEU A 257 11.78 -3.28 -10.44
CA LEU A 257 12.33 -2.24 -11.31
C LEU A 257 12.46 -2.74 -12.76
N VAL A 258 13.00 -3.94 -12.97
CA VAL A 258 13.11 -4.56 -14.31
C VAL A 258 11.73 -4.60 -15.00
N VAL A 259 10.69 -5.00 -14.27
CA VAL A 259 9.30 -4.99 -14.76
C VAL A 259 8.82 -3.57 -15.06
N ALA A 260 9.08 -2.62 -14.15
CA ALA A 260 8.66 -1.23 -14.30
C ALA A 260 9.30 -0.55 -15.52
N ILE A 261 10.57 -0.85 -15.80
CA ILE A 261 11.28 -0.36 -16.98
C ILE A 261 11.02 -1.21 -18.22
N ARG A 262 10.20 -2.28 -18.13
CA ARG A 262 9.87 -3.16 -19.26
C ARG A 262 11.11 -3.83 -19.89
N ALA A 263 12.12 -4.12 -19.08
CA ALA A 263 13.29 -4.89 -19.49
C ALA A 263 13.03 -6.40 -19.34
N ALA A 264 13.70 -7.21 -20.15
CA ALA A 264 13.69 -8.66 -19.99
C ALA A 264 14.90 -9.09 -19.14
N TYR A 265 14.63 -9.72 -17.99
CA TYR A 265 15.64 -10.37 -17.16
C TYR A 265 15.09 -11.69 -16.57
N PRO A 266 14.84 -12.71 -17.41
CA PRO A 266 14.17 -13.94 -16.99
C PRO A 266 14.95 -14.73 -15.92
N GLU A 267 16.28 -14.63 -15.90
CA GLU A 267 17.11 -15.29 -14.90
C GLU A 267 16.79 -14.78 -13.49
N LEU A 268 16.68 -13.45 -13.31
CA LEU A 268 16.33 -12.84 -12.03
C LEU A 268 14.93 -13.30 -11.55
N ALA A 269 13.96 -13.39 -12.47
CA ALA A 269 12.63 -13.89 -12.14
C ALA A 269 12.67 -15.37 -11.72
N ALA A 270 13.40 -16.23 -12.46
CA ALA A 270 13.55 -17.64 -12.15
C ALA A 270 14.28 -17.89 -10.82
N GLU A 271 15.26 -17.04 -10.47
CA GLU A 271 15.90 -17.09 -9.18
C GLU A 271 14.97 -16.61 -8.05
N GLY A 272 14.17 -15.56 -8.28
CA GLY A 272 13.17 -15.09 -7.32
C GLY A 272 12.14 -16.17 -6.98
N LEU A 273 11.69 -16.94 -7.98
CA LEU A 273 10.80 -18.11 -7.78
C LEU A 273 11.43 -19.25 -6.97
N ARG A 274 12.77 -19.29 -6.87
CA ARG A 274 13.54 -20.26 -6.08
C ARG A 274 14.13 -19.68 -4.80
N SER A 275 13.78 -18.43 -4.46
CA SER A 275 14.27 -17.76 -3.26
C SER A 275 13.98 -18.60 -2.02
N PRO A 276 14.87 -18.62 -1.01
CA PRO A 276 14.56 -19.22 0.29
C PRO A 276 13.40 -18.51 0.98
N SER A 277 13.21 -17.21 0.73
CA SER A 277 12.10 -16.43 1.28
C SER A 277 10.77 -16.76 0.57
N PRO A 278 9.74 -17.27 1.27
CA PRO A 278 8.42 -17.47 0.68
C PRO A 278 7.80 -16.17 0.18
N GLN A 279 8.05 -15.05 0.85
CA GLN A 279 7.55 -13.75 0.44
C GLN A 279 8.18 -13.28 -0.87
N ALA A 280 9.49 -13.50 -1.06
CA ALA A 280 10.17 -13.20 -2.32
C ALA A 280 9.65 -14.06 -3.47
N ARG A 281 9.40 -15.36 -3.24
CA ARG A 281 8.75 -16.23 -4.24
C ARG A 281 7.38 -15.71 -4.65
N ALA A 282 6.55 -15.32 -3.67
CA ALA A 282 5.23 -14.75 -3.93
C ALA A 282 5.30 -13.42 -4.71
N GLY A 283 6.29 -12.57 -4.38
CA GLY A 283 6.54 -11.31 -5.07
C GLY A 283 7.01 -11.48 -6.51
N ALA A 284 7.76 -12.55 -6.81
CA ALA A 284 8.29 -12.83 -8.15
C ALA A 284 7.24 -13.29 -9.17
N VAL A 285 6.07 -13.76 -8.72
CA VAL A 285 4.95 -14.18 -9.59
C VAL A 285 4.09 -12.99 -10.06
N ARG A 286 4.22 -11.82 -9.40
CA ARG A 286 3.29 -10.69 -9.53
C ARG A 286 3.69 -9.65 -10.58
#